data_AF-A0A445B4G0-F1
#
_entry.id   AF-A0A445B4G0-F1
#
_cell.length_a   1.000
_cell.length_b   1.000
_cell.length_c   1.000
_cell.angle_alpha   90.00
_cell.angle_beta   90.00
_cell.angle_gamma   90.00
#
_symmetry.space_group_name_H-M   'P 1'
#
loop_
_entity.id
_entity.type
_entity.pdbx_description
1 polymer ?
#
loop_
_entity_poly.entity_id
_entity_poly.type
_entity_poly.pdbx_seq_one_letter_code
_entity_poly.pdbx_strand_id
1 'polypeptide(L)'
;MVYKRPFKCLKTVMANLVTVFVVMGIIVSGFRIGADGLNMNYYFVESVVKDIVNRALEDDPSLAAPLLRMHFHDCFIQIINILTRSKIEDTINLPFPNLNAFDLIKMFGQHGFSAQEMVALSGAHTIGVARCSSFKNRLTKIDPNLNSEFAKTLSRTCSDGDNAEQPFDETRDDFDNLYIDALVSGNGVLASNQTLFTSPRTRNFVNSYTKPSLVLLGFSTSHGQNELA
;
A
#
# COMPACT_ATOMS: atom_id res chain seq x y z
N MET A 1 6.52 85.11 11.44
CA MET A 1 7.18 83.83 11.16
C MET A 1 6.58 83.23 9.90
N VAL A 2 7.43 82.58 9.11
CA VAL A 2 7.34 82.23 7.68
C VAL A 2 6.05 81.51 7.24
N TYR A 3 5.47 82.00 6.15
CA TYR A 3 4.55 81.26 5.27
C TYR A 3 5.37 80.48 4.22
N LYS A 4 5.14 79.16 4.06
CA LYS A 4 5.22 78.42 2.78
C LYS A 4 4.60 77.01 2.92
N ARG A 5 3.63 76.74 2.04
CA ARG A 5 3.03 75.43 1.71
C ARG A 5 4.05 74.54 0.91
N PRO A 6 3.66 73.48 0.17
CA PRO A 6 3.23 72.12 0.56
C PRO A 6 4.02 71.03 -0.23
N PHE A 7 4.71 70.07 0.40
CA PHE A 7 5.54 69.10 -0.38
C PHE A 7 5.29 67.61 -0.12
N LYS A 8 4.36 67.24 0.76
CA LYS A 8 4.13 65.82 1.09
C LYS A 8 2.93 65.17 0.41
N CYS A 9 1.98 65.92 -0.15
CA CYS A 9 0.85 65.31 -0.87
C CYS A 9 1.17 64.97 -2.34
N LEU A 10 2.11 65.70 -2.97
CA LEU A 10 2.47 65.48 -4.38
C LEU A 10 3.35 64.23 -4.59
N LYS A 11 4.22 63.87 -3.63
CA LYS A 11 5.08 62.68 -3.75
C LYS A 11 4.30 61.37 -3.67
N THR A 12 3.25 61.30 -2.84
CA THR A 12 2.43 60.09 -2.68
C THR A 12 1.49 59.87 -3.87
N VAL A 13 0.93 60.95 -4.43
CA VAL A 13 0.06 60.85 -5.62
C VAL A 13 0.87 60.45 -6.86
N MET A 14 2.07 61.00 -7.04
CA MET A 14 2.96 60.62 -8.16
C MET A 14 3.51 59.20 -8.01
N ALA A 15 3.83 58.74 -6.80
CA ALA A 15 4.27 57.36 -6.56
C ALA A 15 3.17 56.34 -6.91
N ASN A 16 1.92 56.60 -6.52
CA ASN A 16 0.79 55.74 -6.84
C ASN A 16 0.45 55.73 -8.34
N LEU A 17 0.58 56.87 -9.03
CA LEU A 17 0.40 56.95 -10.49
C LEU A 17 1.47 56.16 -11.24
N VAL A 18 2.74 56.24 -10.84
CA VAL A 18 3.83 55.45 -11.43
C VAL A 18 3.60 53.96 -11.21
N THR A 19 3.16 53.53 -10.02
CA THR A 19 2.83 52.12 -9.77
C THR A 19 1.67 51.65 -10.65
N VAL A 20 0.62 52.46 -10.82
CA VAL A 20 -0.51 52.11 -11.71
C VAL A 20 -0.07 52.00 -13.17
N PHE A 21 0.78 52.90 -13.67
CA PHE A 21 1.29 52.81 -15.05
C PHE A 21 2.23 51.63 -15.27
N VAL A 22 3.05 51.25 -14.29
CA VAL A 22 3.90 50.07 -14.37
C VAL A 22 3.06 48.79 -14.36
N VAL A 23 2.05 48.70 -13.50
CA VAL A 23 1.13 47.55 -13.44
C VAL A 23 0.30 47.46 -14.73
N MET A 24 -0.19 48.58 -15.24
CA MET A 24 -0.98 48.58 -16.48
C MET A 24 -0.11 48.31 -17.72
N GLY A 25 1.16 48.74 -17.71
CA GLY A 25 2.16 48.38 -18.72
C GLY A 25 2.47 46.88 -18.75
N ILE A 26 2.53 46.22 -17.58
CA ILE A 26 2.71 44.76 -17.47
C ILE A 26 1.47 44.03 -18.03
N ILE A 27 0.27 44.52 -17.75
CA ILE A 27 -1.00 43.94 -18.25
C ILE A 27 -1.12 44.09 -19.77
N VAL A 28 -0.78 45.27 -20.32
CA VAL A 28 -0.92 45.57 -21.76
C VAL A 28 0.20 44.94 -22.60
N SER A 29 1.40 44.75 -22.06
CA SER A 29 2.51 44.07 -22.75
C SER A 29 2.35 42.54 -22.81
N GLY A 30 1.27 41.99 -22.23
CA GLY A 30 1.02 40.55 -22.24
C GLY A 30 2.06 39.74 -21.46
N PHE A 31 2.84 40.37 -20.59
CA PHE A 31 3.91 39.73 -19.85
C PHE A 31 3.33 38.78 -18.80
N ARG A 32 3.24 37.51 -19.18
CA ARG A 32 2.80 36.43 -18.29
C ARG A 32 3.97 36.09 -17.36
N ILE A 33 3.91 36.51 -16.10
CA ILE A 33 4.65 35.82 -15.03
C ILE A 33 3.84 34.57 -14.68
N GLY A 34 3.79 33.64 -15.63
CA GLY A 34 3.56 32.24 -15.35
C GLY A 34 4.95 31.64 -15.22
N ALA A 35 5.37 31.34 -14.00
CA ALA A 35 6.17 30.13 -13.89
C ALA A 35 5.25 29.03 -14.44
N ASP A 36 5.70 28.29 -15.44
CA ASP A 36 5.11 27.00 -15.80
C ASP A 36 5.28 26.10 -14.57
N GLY A 37 4.44 26.32 -13.55
CA GLY A 37 4.22 25.36 -12.49
C GLY A 37 3.70 24.13 -13.20
N LEU A 38 4.49 23.05 -13.16
CA LEU A 38 4.26 21.77 -13.82
C LEU A 38 2.77 21.41 -13.87
N ASN A 39 2.09 21.80 -14.94
CA ASN A 39 0.78 21.30 -15.26
C ASN A 39 0.99 20.00 -16.04
N MET A 40 1.52 19.01 -15.34
CA MET A 40 1.38 17.63 -15.76
C MET A 40 -0.04 17.23 -15.42
N ASN A 41 -0.88 17.09 -16.45
CA ASN A 41 -2.17 16.43 -16.32
C ASN A 41 -1.97 15.13 -15.55
N TYR A 42 -2.45 15.09 -14.31
CA TYR A 42 -2.39 13.91 -13.42
C TYR A 42 -2.87 12.63 -14.14
N TYR A 43 -3.89 12.77 -14.97
CA TYR A 43 -4.41 11.71 -15.86
C TYR A 43 -3.40 11.13 -16.85
N PHE A 44 -2.42 11.92 -17.31
CA PHE A 44 -1.38 11.44 -18.21
C PHE A 44 -0.41 10.52 -17.46
N VAL A 45 -0.02 10.87 -16.24
CA VAL A 45 0.89 10.05 -15.42
C VAL A 45 0.26 8.70 -15.10
N GLU A 46 -1.01 8.69 -14.66
CA GLU A 46 -1.74 7.44 -14.36
C GLU A 46 -1.83 6.54 -15.61
N SER A 47 -2.16 7.12 -16.77
CA SER A 47 -2.28 6.36 -18.02
C SER A 47 -0.94 5.75 -18.47
N VAL A 48 0.16 6.47 -18.31
CA VAL A 48 1.51 5.98 -18.66
C VAL A 48 1.95 4.88 -17.70
N VAL A 49 1.73 5.06 -16.40
CA VAL A 49 2.06 4.03 -15.39
C VAL A 49 1.26 2.76 -15.66
N LYS A 50 -0.06 2.89 -15.88
CA LYS A 50 -0.94 1.76 -16.18
C LYS A 50 -0.52 1.00 -17.44
N ASP A 51 -0.16 1.72 -18.50
CA ASP A 51 0.31 1.14 -19.76
C ASP A 51 1.65 0.39 -19.58
N ILE A 52 2.59 0.94 -18.81
CA ILE A 52 3.86 0.26 -18.49
C ILE A 52 3.62 -1.00 -17.66
N VAL A 53 2.81 -0.90 -16.59
CA VAL A 53 2.49 -2.04 -15.72
C VAL A 53 1.78 -3.13 -16.52
N ASN A 54 0.76 -2.79 -17.31
CA ASN A 54 0.04 -3.76 -18.12
C ASN A 54 0.95 -4.49 -19.09
N ARG A 55 1.84 -3.79 -19.81
CA ARG A 55 2.82 -4.45 -20.68
C ARG A 55 3.75 -5.38 -19.93
N ALA A 56 4.21 -4.98 -18.74
CA ALA A 56 5.07 -5.82 -17.92
C ALA A 56 4.35 -7.07 -17.43
N LEU A 57 3.07 -6.97 -17.06
CA LEU A 57 2.26 -8.10 -16.62
C LEU A 57 1.81 -9.00 -17.77
N GLU A 58 1.64 -8.46 -18.98
CA GLU A 58 1.41 -9.25 -20.20
C GLU A 58 2.64 -10.10 -20.56
N ASP A 59 3.86 -9.59 -20.29
CA ASP A 59 5.12 -10.31 -20.49
C ASP A 59 5.39 -11.31 -19.35
N ASP A 60 5.21 -10.89 -18.10
CA ASP A 60 5.42 -11.70 -16.90
C ASP A 60 4.38 -11.37 -15.80
N PRO A 61 3.28 -12.15 -15.72
CA PRO A 61 2.25 -12.00 -14.69
C PRO A 61 2.78 -12.11 -13.26
N SER A 62 3.89 -12.83 -13.05
CA SER A 62 4.47 -13.06 -11.72
C SER A 62 5.04 -11.79 -11.10
N LEU A 63 5.19 -10.72 -11.88
CA LEU A 63 5.59 -9.40 -11.40
C LEU A 63 4.50 -8.69 -10.58
N ALA A 64 3.24 -9.08 -10.71
CA ALA A 64 2.13 -8.46 -9.97
C ALA A 64 2.33 -8.57 -8.45
N ALA A 65 2.65 -9.78 -7.97
CA ALA A 65 2.84 -10.05 -6.54
C ALA A 65 4.01 -9.26 -5.91
N PRO A 66 5.25 -9.25 -6.46
CA PRO A 66 6.34 -8.48 -5.90
C PRO A 66 6.12 -6.96 -6.00
N LEU A 67 5.44 -6.45 -7.04
CA LEU A 67 5.06 -5.03 -7.12
C LEU A 67 4.08 -4.66 -6.00
N LEU A 68 3.02 -5.46 -5.81
CA LEU A 68 2.04 -5.23 -4.76
C LEU A 68 2.67 -5.34 -3.36
N ARG A 69 3.55 -6.33 -3.16
CA ARG A 69 4.30 -6.51 -1.91
C ARG A 69 5.24 -5.34 -1.64
N MET A 70 5.93 -4.83 -2.66
CA MET A 70 6.80 -3.65 -2.51
C MET A 70 6.00 -2.44 -2.07
N HIS A 71 4.83 -2.20 -2.68
CA HIS A 71 3.94 -1.11 -2.29
C HIS A 71 3.44 -1.26 -0.84
N PHE A 72 3.04 -2.47 -0.42
CA PHE A 72 2.68 -2.73 0.98
C PHE A 72 3.84 -2.44 1.93
N HIS A 73 5.03 -2.95 1.62
CA HIS A 73 6.23 -2.73 2.43
C HIS A 73 6.55 -1.23 2.58
N ASP A 74 6.46 -0.46 1.50
CA ASP A 74 6.71 0.98 1.53
C ASP A 74 5.67 1.72 2.37
N CYS A 75 4.38 1.40 2.24
CA CYS A 75 3.32 2.04 3.01
C CYS A 75 3.41 1.72 4.50
N PHE A 76 3.66 0.46 4.86
CA PHE A 76 3.75 0.06 6.26
C PHE A 76 4.98 0.68 6.97
N ILE A 77 6.06 0.95 6.23
CA ILE A 77 7.26 1.61 6.75
C ILE A 77 7.11 3.14 6.79
N GLN A 78 6.55 3.76 5.73
CA GLN A 78 6.52 5.22 5.58
C GLN A 78 5.59 5.94 6.56
N ILE A 79 4.57 5.26 7.08
CA ILE A 79 3.65 5.83 8.08
C ILE A 79 4.38 6.15 9.42
N ILE A 80 5.63 5.70 9.62
CA ILE A 80 6.36 5.84 10.90
C ILE A 80 7.39 7.01 10.94
N ASN A 81 7.59 7.77 9.86
CA ASN A 81 8.39 9.03 9.71
C ASN A 81 9.52 8.93 8.67
N ILE A 82 9.50 9.82 7.68
CA ILE A 82 10.51 9.96 6.62
C ILE A 82 11.89 10.42 7.15
N LEU A 83 11.97 10.87 8.42
CA LEU A 83 13.17 11.50 8.98
C LEU A 83 14.08 10.56 9.79
N THR A 84 13.70 9.30 10.05
CA THR A 84 14.50 8.37 10.89
C THR A 84 14.71 6.99 10.25
N ARG A 85 14.58 6.85 8.93
CA ARG A 85 14.66 5.54 8.26
C ARG A 85 16.00 4.83 8.49
N SER A 86 15.98 3.72 9.24
CA SER A 86 17.11 2.78 9.36
C SER A 86 16.67 1.35 9.01
N LYS A 87 17.59 0.53 8.48
CA LYS A 87 17.32 -0.87 8.08
C LYS A 87 16.81 -1.75 9.25
N ILE A 88 17.12 -1.35 10.48
CA ILE A 88 16.68 -2.02 11.71
C ILE A 88 15.20 -1.69 11.99
N GLU A 89 14.79 -0.43 11.82
CA GLU A 89 13.39 -0.01 11.97
C GLU A 89 12.48 -0.66 10.91
N ASP A 90 12.95 -0.77 9.66
CA ASP A 90 12.21 -1.43 8.58
C ASP A 90 11.81 -2.88 8.93
N THR A 91 12.63 -3.59 9.72
CA THR A 91 12.36 -4.98 10.13
C THR A 91 11.40 -5.04 11.33
N ILE A 92 11.39 -4.03 12.20
CA ILE A 92 10.51 -3.96 13.38
C ILE A 92 9.07 -3.63 12.95
N ASN A 93 8.92 -2.86 11.88
CA ASN A 93 7.63 -2.30 11.49
C ASN A 93 6.82 -3.19 10.54
N LEU A 94 7.40 -4.25 9.98
CA LEU A 94 6.69 -5.17 9.10
C LEU A 94 6.08 -6.35 9.86
N PRO A 95 4.84 -6.76 9.54
CA PRO A 95 4.25 -7.95 10.14
C PRO A 95 5.06 -9.21 9.82
N PHE A 96 5.51 -9.91 10.87
CA PHE A 96 6.19 -11.19 10.70
C PHE A 96 5.22 -12.32 10.30
N PRO A 97 5.67 -13.32 9.53
CA PRO A 97 4.84 -14.43 9.06
C PRO A 97 4.33 -15.36 10.18
N ASN A 98 4.84 -15.20 11.40
CA ASN A 98 4.49 -16.00 12.58
C ASN A 98 3.63 -15.25 13.61
N LEU A 99 3.19 -14.02 13.32
CA LEU A 99 2.32 -13.27 14.21
C LEU A 99 0.92 -13.91 14.32
N ASN A 100 0.31 -13.78 15.48
CA ASN A 100 -1.08 -14.16 15.70
C ASN A 100 -2.04 -13.01 15.32
N ALA A 101 -3.33 -13.32 15.21
CA ALA A 101 -4.35 -12.33 14.84
C ALA A 101 -4.44 -11.13 15.80
N PHE A 102 -4.14 -11.30 17.09
CA PHE A 102 -4.16 -10.16 18.03
C PHE A 102 -3.04 -9.17 17.72
N ASP A 103 -1.82 -9.66 17.48
CA ASP A 103 -0.68 -8.82 17.15
C ASP A 103 -0.85 -8.18 15.76
N LEU A 104 -1.40 -8.91 14.79
CA LEU A 104 -1.74 -8.36 13.47
C LEU A 104 -2.77 -7.23 13.58
N ILE A 105 -3.88 -7.44 14.31
CA ILE A 105 -4.91 -6.40 14.51
C ILE A 105 -4.29 -5.17 15.17
N LYS A 106 -3.42 -5.37 16.16
CA LYS A 106 -2.75 -4.26 16.85
C LYS A 106 -1.85 -3.49 15.89
N MET A 107 -1.02 -4.18 15.10
CA MET A 107 -0.12 -3.54 14.14
C MET A 107 -0.91 -2.79 13.06
N PHE A 108 -1.86 -3.44 12.39
CA PHE A 108 -2.68 -2.79 11.37
C PHE A 108 -3.50 -1.61 11.93
N GLY A 109 -4.00 -1.73 13.16
CA GLY A 109 -4.70 -0.65 13.86
C GLY A 109 -3.83 0.57 14.16
N GLN A 110 -2.51 0.40 14.35
CA GLN A 110 -1.58 1.53 14.47
C GLN A 110 -1.45 2.33 13.17
N HIS A 111 -1.81 1.73 12.04
CA HIS A 111 -1.83 2.34 10.72
C HIS A 111 -3.26 2.70 10.25
N GLY A 112 -4.24 2.72 11.16
CA GLY A 112 -5.60 3.15 10.87
C GLY A 112 -6.52 2.08 10.27
N PHE A 113 -6.03 0.85 10.07
CA PHE A 113 -6.84 -0.23 9.53
C PHE A 113 -7.63 -0.97 10.60
N SER A 114 -8.90 -1.23 10.33
CA SER A 114 -9.74 -2.14 11.09
C SER A 114 -9.33 -3.60 10.90
N ALA A 115 -9.82 -4.49 11.76
CA ALA A 115 -9.63 -5.92 11.61
C ALA A 115 -10.24 -6.47 10.30
N GLN A 116 -11.30 -5.85 9.78
CA GLN A 116 -11.91 -6.23 8.51
C GLN A 116 -11.02 -5.85 7.32
N GLU A 117 -10.47 -4.64 7.33
CA GLU A 117 -9.55 -4.15 6.28
C GLU A 117 -8.24 -4.93 6.30
N MET A 118 -7.70 -5.25 7.47
CA MET A 118 -6.55 -6.14 7.62
C MET A 118 -6.79 -7.51 6.94
N VAL A 119 -7.96 -8.12 7.15
CA VAL A 119 -8.31 -9.39 6.51
C VAL A 119 -8.45 -9.22 5.00
N ALA A 120 -9.07 -8.13 4.54
CA ALA A 120 -9.19 -7.84 3.10
C ALA A 120 -7.83 -7.64 2.43
N LEU A 121 -6.95 -6.84 3.02
CA LEU A 121 -5.57 -6.59 2.56
C LEU A 121 -4.73 -7.87 2.55
N SER A 122 -4.95 -8.76 3.52
CA SER A 122 -4.30 -10.08 3.55
C SER A 122 -4.67 -10.95 2.34
N GLY A 123 -5.81 -10.66 1.70
CA GLY A 123 -6.24 -11.27 0.44
C GLY A 123 -5.28 -11.06 -0.72
N ALA A 124 -4.38 -10.06 -0.66
CA ALA A 124 -3.29 -9.89 -1.62
C ALA A 124 -2.38 -11.13 -1.75
N HIS A 125 -2.32 -11.97 -0.72
CA HIS A 125 -1.61 -13.24 -0.79
C HIS A 125 -2.26 -14.24 -1.76
N THR A 126 -3.38 -13.94 -2.42
CA THR A 126 -3.87 -14.79 -3.52
C THR A 126 -2.89 -14.86 -4.68
N ILE A 127 -2.06 -13.82 -4.85
CA ILE A 127 -0.95 -13.84 -5.81
C ILE A 127 0.40 -14.01 -5.10
N GLY A 128 1.33 -14.67 -5.77
CA GLY A 128 2.72 -14.84 -5.38
C GLY A 128 3.00 -16.08 -4.54
N VAL A 129 4.16 -16.03 -3.88
CA VAL A 129 4.77 -17.19 -3.21
C VAL A 129 5.39 -16.79 -1.87
N ALA A 130 5.48 -17.76 -0.96
CA ALA A 130 6.30 -17.68 0.24
C ALA A 130 7.50 -18.63 0.12
N ARG A 131 8.65 -18.22 0.66
CA ARG A 131 9.82 -19.11 0.77
C ARG A 131 9.71 -20.01 1.99
N CYS A 132 10.27 -21.21 1.92
CA CYS A 132 10.30 -22.18 3.02
C CYS A 132 10.79 -21.56 4.34
N SER A 133 11.82 -20.71 4.30
CA SER A 133 12.32 -19.95 5.45
C SER A 133 11.23 -19.16 6.22
N SER A 134 10.14 -18.77 5.56
CA SER A 134 9.04 -17.98 6.15
C SER A 134 7.98 -18.84 6.86
N PHE A 135 7.90 -20.15 6.59
CA PHE A 135 6.87 -21.03 7.15
C PHE A 135 7.38 -22.34 7.77
N LYS A 136 8.66 -22.69 7.59
CA LYS A 136 9.24 -23.95 8.12
C LYS A 136 9.14 -24.10 9.64
N ASN A 137 9.00 -22.98 10.37
CA ASN A 137 8.76 -23.00 11.82
C ASN A 137 7.44 -23.71 12.19
N ARG A 138 6.49 -23.82 11.25
CA ARG A 138 5.22 -24.55 11.43
C ARG A 138 5.37 -26.05 11.24
N LEU A 139 6.53 -26.52 10.77
CA LEU A 139 6.79 -27.92 10.44
C LEU A 139 7.68 -28.63 11.48
N THR A 140 8.49 -27.88 12.25
CA THR A 140 9.35 -28.46 13.31
C THR A 140 8.53 -29.03 14.45
N LYS A 141 7.56 -28.26 14.94
CA LYS A 141 6.43 -28.72 15.74
C LYS A 141 5.19 -28.42 14.90
N ILE A 142 4.59 -29.48 14.35
CA ILE A 142 3.45 -29.34 13.43
C ILE A 142 2.38 -28.47 14.09
N ASP A 143 2.09 -27.35 13.45
CA ASP A 143 1.05 -26.42 13.88
C ASP A 143 -0.31 -27.14 13.88
N PRO A 144 -1.03 -27.20 15.03
CA PRO A 144 -2.30 -27.91 15.12
C PRO A 144 -3.41 -27.32 14.24
N ASN A 145 -3.25 -26.09 13.77
CA ASN A 145 -4.19 -25.43 12.87
C ASN A 145 -3.83 -25.61 11.38
N LEU A 146 -2.73 -26.29 11.08
CA LEU A 146 -2.33 -26.63 9.72
C LEU A 146 -2.94 -27.97 9.32
N ASN A 147 -3.62 -28.00 8.18
CA ASN A 147 -4.16 -29.23 7.62
C ASN A 147 -3.03 -30.27 7.46
N SER A 148 -3.28 -31.50 7.91
CA SER A 148 -2.24 -32.53 7.97
C SER A 148 -1.72 -32.98 6.59
N GLU A 149 -2.57 -32.97 5.56
CA GLU A 149 -2.13 -33.26 4.19
C GLU A 149 -1.36 -32.09 3.61
N PHE A 150 -1.83 -30.86 3.85
CA PHE A 150 -1.11 -29.67 3.41
C PHE A 150 0.25 -29.52 4.10
N ALA A 151 0.37 -29.91 5.38
CA ALA A 151 1.64 -29.98 6.09
C ALA A 151 2.65 -30.89 5.37
N LYS A 152 2.20 -32.01 4.77
CA LYS A 152 3.07 -32.86 3.96
C LYS A 152 3.49 -32.16 2.67
N THR A 153 2.60 -31.41 2.03
CA THR A 153 2.96 -30.57 0.87
C THR A 153 4.04 -29.56 1.24
N LEU A 154 3.86 -28.79 2.31
CA LEU A 154 4.86 -27.81 2.77
C LEU A 154 6.19 -28.46 3.14
N SER A 155 6.16 -29.64 3.79
CA SER A 155 7.37 -30.40 4.10
C SER A 155 8.12 -30.87 2.86
N ARG A 156 7.40 -31.25 1.79
CA ARG A 156 8.02 -31.58 0.49
C ARG A 156 8.64 -30.34 -0.14
N THR A 157 7.93 -29.21 -0.17
CA THR A 157 8.50 -27.96 -0.69
C THR A 157 9.79 -27.59 0.06
N CYS A 158 9.77 -27.70 1.38
CA CYS A 158 10.95 -27.42 2.22
C CYS A 158 12.10 -28.43 2.09
N SER A 159 11.91 -29.60 1.47
CA SER A 159 13.04 -30.51 1.22
C SER A 159 14.02 -29.96 0.19
N ASP A 160 13.58 -29.01 -0.64
CA ASP A 160 14.41 -28.32 -1.63
C ASP A 160 15.17 -27.11 -1.03
N GLY A 161 15.04 -26.90 0.29
CA GLY A 161 15.80 -25.92 1.08
C GLY A 161 15.04 -24.63 1.39
N ASP A 162 15.71 -23.73 2.11
CA ASP A 162 15.09 -22.52 2.68
C ASP A 162 14.56 -21.51 1.66
N ASN A 163 15.06 -21.59 0.43
CA ASN A 163 14.65 -20.74 -0.69
C ASN A 163 13.56 -21.35 -1.57
N ALA A 164 13.17 -22.61 -1.33
CA ALA A 164 12.08 -23.23 -2.06
C ALA A 164 10.79 -22.44 -1.88
N GLU A 165 10.03 -22.28 -2.96
CA GLU A 165 8.87 -21.40 -3.02
C GLU A 165 7.58 -22.19 -3.02
N GLN A 166 6.62 -21.73 -2.22
CA GLN A 166 5.28 -22.27 -2.10
C GLN A 166 4.28 -21.18 -2.49
N PRO A 167 3.49 -21.37 -3.56
CA PRO A 167 2.31 -20.56 -3.82
C PRO A 167 1.36 -20.52 -2.63
N PHE A 168 0.78 -19.35 -2.38
CA PHE A 168 -0.17 -19.16 -1.30
C PHE A 168 -1.52 -19.85 -1.55
N ASP A 169 -1.90 -20.01 -2.82
CA ASP A 169 -3.03 -20.81 -3.29
C ASP A 169 -2.68 -21.49 -4.65
N GLU A 170 -3.69 -22.02 -5.36
CA GLU A 170 -3.51 -22.75 -6.61
C GLU A 170 -3.32 -21.86 -7.85
N THR A 171 -3.61 -20.56 -7.75
CA THR A 171 -3.63 -19.57 -8.85
C THR A 171 -2.68 -18.41 -8.55
N ARG A 172 -1.38 -18.72 -8.37
CA ARG A 172 -0.36 -17.76 -7.93
C ARG A 172 -0.25 -16.44 -8.72
N ASP A 173 -0.81 -16.36 -9.92
CA ASP A 173 -0.72 -15.20 -10.82
C ASP A 173 -2.11 -14.56 -11.08
N ASP A 174 -3.20 -15.13 -10.56
CA ASP A 174 -4.56 -14.60 -10.69
C ASP A 174 -5.06 -14.01 -9.36
N PHE A 175 -5.69 -12.83 -9.42
CA PHE A 175 -6.26 -12.22 -8.23
C PHE A 175 -7.69 -12.70 -8.00
N ASP A 176 -7.88 -13.67 -7.11
CA ASP A 176 -9.19 -14.27 -6.82
C ASP A 176 -9.45 -14.45 -5.30
N ASN A 177 -10.29 -15.42 -4.92
CA ASN A 177 -10.65 -15.71 -3.54
C ASN A 177 -10.11 -17.05 -3.02
N LEU A 178 -9.28 -17.77 -3.78
CA LEU A 178 -8.80 -19.10 -3.44
C LEU A 178 -7.85 -19.07 -2.24
N TYR A 179 -7.13 -17.97 -2.02
CA TYR A 179 -6.46 -17.70 -0.75
C TYR A 179 -7.41 -17.80 0.45
N ILE A 180 -8.59 -17.19 0.37
CA ILE A 180 -9.57 -17.21 1.47
C ILE A 180 -10.09 -18.63 1.69
N ASP A 181 -10.37 -19.36 0.61
CA ASP A 181 -10.84 -20.75 0.66
C ASP A 181 -9.77 -21.69 1.23
N ALA A 182 -8.50 -21.41 0.96
CA ALA A 182 -7.36 -22.11 1.57
C ALA A 182 -7.33 -21.89 3.10
N LEU A 183 -7.59 -20.67 3.59
CA LEU A 183 -7.64 -20.42 5.04
C LEU A 183 -8.76 -21.22 5.74
N VAL A 184 -9.94 -21.26 5.12
CA VAL A 184 -11.09 -22.05 5.61
C VAL A 184 -10.74 -23.53 5.68
N SER A 185 -9.97 -24.03 4.71
CA SER A 185 -9.54 -25.44 4.62
C SER A 185 -8.37 -25.82 5.54
N GLY A 186 -7.80 -24.86 6.29
CA GLY A 186 -6.60 -25.09 7.10
C GLY A 186 -5.29 -25.08 6.31
N ASN A 187 -5.32 -24.56 5.07
CA ASN A 187 -4.22 -24.57 4.10
C ASN A 187 -3.52 -23.20 3.97
N GLY A 188 -3.68 -22.28 4.91
CA GLY A 188 -2.89 -21.04 4.90
C GLY A 188 -1.40 -21.37 5.02
N VAL A 189 -0.54 -20.81 4.16
CA VAL A 189 0.91 -21.12 4.14
C VAL A 189 1.64 -20.55 5.35
N LEU A 190 1.44 -19.27 5.66
CA LEU A 190 2.05 -18.62 6.83
C LEU A 190 1.15 -18.79 8.06
N ALA A 191 1.74 -18.75 9.26
CA ALA A 191 0.94 -18.81 10.50
C ALA A 191 0.09 -17.54 10.65
N SER A 192 0.62 -16.39 10.21
CA SER A 192 -0.11 -15.12 10.10
C SER A 192 -1.28 -15.17 9.10
N ASN A 193 -1.30 -16.13 8.17
CA ASN A 193 -2.46 -16.38 7.32
C ASN A 193 -3.49 -17.23 8.05
N GLN A 194 -3.08 -18.40 8.55
CA GLN A 194 -4.02 -19.34 9.17
C GLN A 194 -4.67 -18.76 10.44
N THR A 195 -3.99 -17.86 11.15
CA THR A 195 -4.54 -17.19 12.33
C THR A 195 -5.79 -16.34 12.03
N LEU A 196 -5.94 -15.83 10.79
CA LEU A 196 -7.10 -15.04 10.40
C LEU A 196 -8.40 -15.85 10.48
N PHE A 197 -8.35 -17.14 10.14
CA PHE A 197 -9.49 -18.03 10.26
C PHE A 197 -9.62 -18.67 11.64
N THR A 198 -8.51 -18.93 12.34
CA THR A 198 -8.57 -19.59 13.66
C THR A 198 -9.01 -18.65 14.79
N SER A 199 -8.75 -17.34 14.65
CA SER A 199 -9.13 -16.33 15.63
C SER A 199 -10.62 -15.95 15.53
N PRO A 200 -11.37 -15.95 16.65
CA PRO A 200 -12.76 -15.48 16.67
C PRO A 200 -12.93 -14.01 16.25
N ARG A 201 -11.88 -13.18 16.36
CA ARG A 201 -11.93 -11.75 16.04
C ARG A 201 -11.96 -11.46 14.53
N THR A 202 -11.51 -12.40 13.72
CA THR A 202 -11.31 -12.23 12.28
C THR A 202 -12.05 -13.26 11.43
N ARG A 203 -12.40 -14.41 12.01
CA ARG A 203 -13.09 -15.51 11.30
C ARG A 203 -14.32 -15.08 10.52
N ASN A 204 -15.14 -14.20 11.09
CA ASN A 204 -16.36 -13.73 10.42
C ASN A 204 -16.05 -12.92 9.15
N PHE A 205 -14.96 -12.14 9.15
CA PHE A 205 -14.52 -11.41 7.96
C PHE A 205 -13.98 -12.38 6.90
N VAL A 206 -13.18 -13.37 7.29
CA VAL A 206 -12.71 -14.43 6.37
C VAL A 206 -13.89 -15.12 5.69
N ASN A 207 -14.90 -15.53 6.47
CA ASN A 207 -16.10 -16.16 5.92
C ASN A 207 -16.87 -15.25 4.95
N SER A 208 -16.86 -13.94 5.17
CA SER A 208 -17.52 -12.97 4.28
C SER A 208 -16.81 -12.79 2.94
N TYR A 209 -15.52 -13.09 2.86
CA TYR A 209 -14.69 -12.92 1.66
C TYR A 209 -14.54 -14.19 0.81
N THR A 210 -15.27 -15.26 1.14
CA THR A 210 -15.40 -16.48 0.29
C THR A 210 -16.13 -16.23 -1.04
N LYS A 211 -16.51 -14.98 -1.32
CA LYS A 211 -17.10 -14.55 -2.59
C LYS A 211 -16.10 -13.63 -3.32
N PRO A 212 -15.75 -13.92 -4.59
CA PRO A 212 -14.78 -13.13 -5.36
C PRO A 212 -15.08 -11.62 -5.37
N SER A 213 -16.34 -11.25 -5.56
CA SER A 213 -16.76 -9.84 -5.59
C SER A 213 -16.54 -9.12 -4.25
N LEU A 214 -16.69 -9.80 -3.13
CA LEU A 214 -16.54 -9.19 -1.80
C LEU A 214 -15.07 -9.03 -1.41
N VAL A 215 -14.20 -9.99 -1.74
CA VAL A 215 -12.76 -9.85 -1.47
C VAL A 215 -12.16 -8.73 -2.31
N LEU A 216 -12.53 -8.63 -3.59
CA LEU A 216 -12.02 -7.56 -4.47
C LEU A 216 -12.50 -6.17 -4.04
N LEU A 217 -13.78 -6.04 -3.67
CA LEU A 217 -14.33 -4.77 -3.14
C LEU A 217 -13.70 -4.40 -1.80
N GLY A 218 -13.59 -5.35 -0.88
CA GLY A 218 -12.93 -5.14 0.41
C GLY A 218 -11.47 -4.72 0.23
N PHE A 219 -10.75 -5.37 -0.67
CA PHE A 219 -9.37 -5.04 -0.99
C PHE A 219 -9.26 -3.62 -1.58
N SER A 220 -10.07 -3.31 -2.60
CA SER A 220 -10.05 -2.01 -3.28
C SER A 220 -10.37 -0.86 -2.33
N THR A 221 -11.37 -1.04 -1.46
CA THR A 221 -11.75 -0.03 -0.46
C THR A 221 -10.67 0.16 0.61
N SER A 222 -10.08 -0.93 1.11
CA SER A 222 -9.01 -0.87 2.11
C SER A 222 -7.73 -0.24 1.54
N HIS A 223 -7.45 -0.46 0.24
CA HIS A 223 -6.28 0.09 -0.44
C HIS A 223 -6.46 1.58 -0.76
N GLY A 224 -7.66 2.00 -1.20
CA GLY A 224 -7.95 3.38 -1.61
C GLY A 224 -8.14 4.37 -0.46
N GLN A 225 -8.19 3.94 0.81
CA GLN A 225 -8.41 4.83 1.96
C GLN A 225 -7.28 5.85 2.21
N ASN A 226 -6.11 5.70 1.59
CA ASN A 226 -5.00 6.65 1.72
C ASN A 226 -4.93 7.71 0.61
N GLU A 227 -5.85 7.71 -0.37
CA GLU A 227 -5.88 8.73 -1.44
C GLU A 227 -6.77 9.94 -1.09
N LEU A 228 -7.47 9.92 0.05
CA LEU A 228 -8.47 10.95 0.43
C LEU A 228 -8.13 11.71 1.74
N ALA A 229 -6.91 11.60 2.26
CA ALA A 229 -6.46 12.32 3.46
C ALA A 229 -5.36 13.35 3.16
#